data_AF-A0A916VFG6-F1
#
_entry.id   AF-A0A916VFG6-F1
#
_cell.length_a   1.000
_cell.length_b   1.000
_cell.length_c   1.000
_cell.angle_alpha   90.00
_cell.angle_beta   90.00
_cell.angle_gamma   90.00
#
_symmetry.space_group_name_H-M   'P 1'
#
loop_
_entity.id
_entity.type
_entity.pdbx_description
1 polymer ?
#
loop_
_entity_poly.entity_id
_entity_poly.type
_entity_poly.pdbx_seq_one_letter_code
_entity_poly.pdbx_strand_id
1 'polypeptide(L)'
;MMKKVVSSIVALFLMLLIGAVPVSAHVQNEKNLYSDIEYSEVLQEIVLLHGIRAIGIEGGVNLFKPFELLTRSDLAFWAGRFHGLGGAGAAADAIRQAALEEGLVPSLDGYATYGDVNQAYFGGAAPVVDAEATMTREDFALYMGQFFTEPVDGKTLFDMANYEAGPTGIVEEVDKVTVTEGDNTYDVFRIAIGGKWYQVSHHPKILNGPVDLTQWIDKMVEASWYAPASADDAEGELDIIKVGEAQFTDEEIGAIPDTEAGHSHGEEDIAAGGAEEDADGSEDAGEAQDVSAPVDTSLQPLQSTADEAEKDGGRSLPIVLIIGGALLVLILLWLILRKRK
;
A
#
# COMPACT_ATOMS: atom_id res chain seq x y z
N MET A 1 9.45 -9.82 -52.58
CA MET A 1 8.90 -10.74 -51.56
C MET A 1 9.71 -10.82 -50.26
N MET A 2 11.04 -10.78 -50.27
CA MET A 2 11.88 -10.87 -49.04
C MET A 2 11.68 -9.76 -47.98
N LYS A 3 11.23 -8.55 -48.35
CA LYS A 3 11.04 -7.44 -47.38
C LYS A 3 9.86 -7.64 -46.42
N LYS A 4 8.83 -8.41 -46.80
CA LYS A 4 7.66 -8.68 -45.93
C LYS A 4 7.95 -9.75 -44.88
N VAL A 5 8.88 -10.67 -45.16
CA VAL A 5 9.31 -11.73 -44.24
C VAL A 5 10.17 -11.16 -43.10
N VAL A 6 11.09 -10.24 -43.41
CA VAL A 6 11.97 -9.62 -42.41
C VAL A 6 11.19 -8.73 -41.42
N SER A 7 10.17 -8.00 -41.90
CA SER A 7 9.36 -7.14 -41.02
C SER A 7 8.47 -7.94 -40.05
N SER A 8 8.07 -9.15 -40.43
CA SER A 8 7.23 -10.02 -39.58
C SER A 8 8.04 -10.72 -38.50
N ILE A 9 9.31 -11.05 -38.77
CA ILE A 9 10.22 -11.66 -37.79
C ILE A 9 10.63 -10.65 -36.71
N VAL A 10 10.86 -9.37 -37.07
CA VAL A 10 11.21 -8.33 -36.08
C VAL A 10 10.04 -8.01 -35.16
N ALA A 11 8.80 -7.99 -35.65
CA ALA A 11 7.62 -7.80 -34.81
C ALA A 11 7.39 -8.97 -33.83
N LEU A 12 7.64 -10.21 -34.29
CA LEU A 12 7.57 -11.41 -33.44
C LEU A 12 8.68 -11.42 -32.37
N PHE A 13 9.88 -10.96 -32.71
CA PHE A 13 11.00 -10.86 -31.76
C PHE A 13 10.80 -9.73 -30.73
N LEU A 14 10.13 -8.64 -31.10
CA LEU A 14 9.79 -7.56 -30.17
C LEU A 14 8.64 -7.95 -29.21
N MET A 15 7.70 -8.79 -29.66
CA MET A 15 6.66 -9.36 -28.80
C MET A 15 7.21 -10.39 -27.80
N LEU A 16 8.25 -11.14 -28.18
CA LEU A 16 8.92 -12.10 -27.28
C LEU A 16 9.83 -11.44 -26.22
N LEU A 17 10.17 -10.16 -26.38
CA LEU A 17 10.99 -9.40 -25.44
C LEU A 17 10.17 -8.63 -24.39
N ILE A 18 8.85 -8.69 -24.47
CA ILE A 18 7.98 -8.31 -23.34
C ILE A 18 7.94 -9.54 -22.43
N GLY A 19 9.06 -9.80 -21.75
CA GLY A 19 9.10 -10.82 -20.70
C GLY A 19 8.03 -10.50 -19.66
N ALA A 20 7.34 -11.53 -19.18
CA ALA A 20 6.44 -11.39 -18.04
C ALA A 20 7.24 -10.76 -16.90
N VAL A 21 6.77 -9.61 -16.41
CA VAL A 21 7.33 -9.02 -15.19
C VAL A 21 6.98 -9.98 -14.07
N PRO A 22 7.93 -10.52 -13.31
CA PRO A 22 7.61 -11.44 -12.23
C PRO A 22 6.72 -10.70 -11.22
N VAL A 23 5.46 -11.14 -11.10
CA VAL A 23 4.59 -10.72 -10.00
C VAL A 23 4.97 -11.59 -8.82
N SER A 24 5.92 -11.12 -8.03
CA SER A 24 6.27 -11.79 -6.78
C SER A 24 5.11 -11.62 -5.79
N ALA A 25 4.65 -12.72 -5.21
CA ALA A 25 3.72 -12.74 -4.10
C ALA A 25 4.48 -12.16 -2.89
N HIS A 26 4.19 -10.91 -2.53
CA HIS A 26 4.87 -10.25 -1.43
C HIS A 26 3.95 -10.23 -0.21
N VAL A 27 4.42 -10.83 0.87
CA VAL A 27 3.93 -10.58 2.23
C VAL A 27 4.15 -9.10 2.52
N GLN A 28 3.09 -8.41 2.93
CA GLN A 28 3.12 -6.98 3.20
C GLN A 28 2.87 -6.71 4.68
N ASN A 29 3.63 -5.78 5.24
CA ASN A 29 3.47 -5.32 6.62
C ASN A 29 3.63 -3.79 6.69
N GLU A 30 3.59 -3.25 7.90
CA GLU A 30 3.71 -1.83 8.18
C GLU A 30 5.02 -1.19 7.70
N LYS A 31 6.09 -1.98 7.47
CA LYS A 31 7.41 -1.48 7.02
C LYS A 31 7.55 -1.42 5.51
N ASN A 32 6.75 -2.17 4.74
CA ASN A 32 6.92 -2.25 3.28
C ASN A 32 5.66 -1.92 2.45
N LEU A 33 4.49 -1.78 3.09
CA LEU A 33 3.24 -1.49 2.41
C LEU A 33 3.24 -0.09 1.77
N TYR A 34 3.63 0.91 2.56
CA TYR A 34 3.80 2.30 2.13
C TYR A 34 5.16 2.82 2.63
N SER A 35 5.86 3.61 1.82
CA SER A 35 7.20 4.09 2.18
C SER A 35 7.20 5.32 3.09
N ASP A 36 6.03 5.89 3.38
CA ASP A 36 5.87 7.18 4.07
C ASP A 36 4.97 7.12 5.32
N ILE A 37 4.75 5.93 5.87
CA ILE A 37 3.89 5.73 7.05
C ILE A 37 4.67 5.39 8.33
N GLU A 38 5.99 5.21 8.27
CA GLU A 38 6.82 4.77 9.41
C GLU A 38 6.65 5.61 10.69
N TYR A 39 6.34 6.90 10.55
CA TYR A 39 6.13 7.83 11.67
C TYR A 39 4.66 8.16 11.94
N SER A 40 3.72 7.50 11.26
CA SER A 40 2.29 7.71 11.48
C SER A 40 1.85 6.99 12.75
N GLU A 41 1.04 7.65 13.57
CA GLU A 41 0.52 7.03 14.80
C GLU A 41 -0.55 5.96 14.54
N VAL A 42 -1.02 5.84 13.28
CA VAL A 42 -2.11 4.94 12.85
C VAL A 42 -1.65 3.90 11.82
N LEU A 43 -0.39 3.45 11.92
CA LEU A 43 0.21 2.42 11.06
C LEU A 43 -0.68 1.16 10.94
N GLN A 44 -1.19 0.66 12.07
CA GLN A 44 -2.00 -0.56 12.10
C GLN A 44 -3.31 -0.37 11.34
N GLU A 45 -4.00 0.75 11.55
CA GLU A 45 -5.24 1.11 10.86
C GLU A 45 -5.02 1.21 9.35
N ILE A 46 -3.93 1.84 8.90
CA ILE A 46 -3.59 1.95 7.48
C ILE A 46 -3.40 0.56 6.86
N VAL A 47 -2.66 -0.34 7.52
CA VAL A 47 -2.44 -1.71 7.02
C VAL A 47 -3.77 -2.48 6.92
N LEU A 48 -4.62 -2.38 7.94
CA LEU A 48 -5.94 -3.03 7.95
C LEU A 48 -6.86 -2.48 6.87
N LEU A 49 -6.96 -1.16 6.74
CA LEU A 49 -7.79 -0.49 5.73
C LEU A 49 -7.35 -0.86 4.32
N HIS A 50 -6.04 -1.00 4.10
CA HIS A 50 -5.53 -1.48 2.83
C HIS A 50 -5.91 -2.95 2.60
N GLY A 51 -5.78 -3.79 3.63
CA GLY A 51 -6.15 -5.20 3.58
C GLY A 51 -7.59 -5.41 3.13
N ILE A 52 -8.53 -4.72 3.79
CA ILE A 52 -9.96 -4.78 3.43
C ILE A 52 -10.33 -3.94 2.20
N ARG A 53 -9.34 -3.39 1.49
CA ARG A 53 -9.50 -2.56 0.27
C ARG A 53 -10.32 -1.29 0.49
N ALA A 54 -10.41 -0.82 1.73
CA ALA A 54 -11.01 0.47 2.07
C ALA A 54 -10.11 1.64 1.66
N ILE A 55 -8.81 1.43 1.49
CA ILE A 55 -7.89 2.37 0.82
C ILE A 55 -7.12 1.66 -0.29
N GLY A 56 -6.53 2.41 -1.21
CA GLY A 56 -5.78 1.83 -2.32
C GLY A 56 -4.65 2.71 -2.83
N ILE A 57 -3.66 2.07 -3.46
CA ILE A 57 -2.54 2.71 -4.15
C ILE A 57 -2.98 3.10 -5.57
N GLU A 58 -2.65 4.32 -5.99
CA GLU A 58 -2.81 4.80 -7.36
C GLU A 58 -1.45 5.23 -7.94
N GLY A 59 -1.27 5.07 -9.25
CA GLY A 59 -0.15 5.69 -9.97
C GLY A 59 1.19 4.98 -9.80
N GLY A 60 1.21 3.77 -9.22
CA GLY A 60 2.41 2.93 -9.12
C GLY A 60 3.43 3.39 -8.09
N VAL A 61 3.11 4.39 -7.27
CA VAL A 61 3.94 4.82 -6.14
C VAL A 61 3.27 4.41 -4.83
N ASN A 62 3.99 3.70 -3.98
CA ASN A 62 3.48 3.18 -2.70
C ASN A 62 3.56 4.28 -1.61
N LEU A 63 2.80 5.37 -1.78
CA LEU A 63 2.69 6.46 -0.80
C LEU A 63 1.26 6.59 -0.28
N PHE A 64 1.11 6.65 1.04
CA PHE A 64 -0.17 6.92 1.70
C PHE A 64 -0.39 8.41 1.92
N LYS A 65 0.68 9.16 2.23
CA LYS A 65 0.68 10.59 2.52
C LYS A 65 -0.19 11.00 3.72
N PRO A 66 0.12 10.52 4.93
CA PRO A 66 -0.74 10.68 6.11
C PRO A 66 -1.15 12.13 6.38
N PHE A 67 -0.23 13.09 6.19
CA PHE A 67 -0.43 14.50 6.52
C PHE A 67 -1.08 15.35 5.41
N GLU A 68 -1.33 14.79 4.21
CA GLU A 68 -2.08 15.50 3.18
C GLU A 68 -3.58 15.43 3.47
N LEU A 69 -4.31 16.51 3.13
CA LEU A 69 -5.78 16.50 3.16
C LEU A 69 -6.33 15.46 2.18
N LEU A 70 -7.32 14.69 2.64
CA LEU A 70 -8.02 13.73 1.78
C LEU A 70 -8.83 14.47 0.72
N THR A 71 -8.61 14.18 -0.56
CA THR A 71 -9.43 14.76 -1.63
C THR A 71 -10.70 13.93 -1.82
N ARG A 72 -11.79 14.57 -2.27
CA ARG A 72 -13.01 13.81 -2.62
C ARG A 72 -12.80 12.86 -3.79
N SER A 73 -11.89 13.19 -4.71
CA SER A 73 -11.48 12.31 -5.81
C SER A 73 -10.81 11.03 -5.31
N ASP A 74 -9.95 11.11 -4.29
CA ASP A 74 -9.35 9.93 -3.66
C ASP A 74 -10.39 9.12 -2.90
N LEU A 75 -11.24 9.79 -2.11
CA LEU A 75 -12.34 9.14 -1.39
C LEU A 75 -13.28 8.40 -2.36
N ALA A 76 -13.64 9.01 -3.49
CA ALA A 76 -14.48 8.38 -4.51
C ALA A 76 -13.84 7.11 -5.08
N PHE A 77 -12.53 7.15 -5.34
CA PHE A 77 -11.80 5.98 -5.81
C PHE A 77 -11.76 4.87 -4.74
N TRP A 78 -11.42 5.22 -3.50
CA TRP A 78 -11.31 4.27 -2.39
C TRP A 78 -12.66 3.64 -2.03
N ALA A 79 -13.69 4.45 -1.78
CA ALA A 79 -15.03 3.96 -1.47
C ALA A 79 -15.63 3.19 -2.65
N GLY A 80 -15.44 3.69 -3.89
CA GLY A 80 -15.90 2.98 -5.08
C GLY A 80 -15.29 1.59 -5.19
N ARG A 81 -13.98 1.43 -4.94
CA ARG A 81 -13.33 0.11 -4.91
C ARG A 81 -13.86 -0.78 -3.80
N PHE A 82 -14.05 -0.23 -2.60
CA PHE A 82 -14.58 -0.94 -1.45
C PHE A 82 -15.98 -1.52 -1.75
N HIS A 83 -16.83 -0.75 -2.42
CA HIS A 83 -18.17 -1.19 -2.86
C HIS A 83 -18.16 -2.01 -4.16
N GLY A 84 -16.99 -2.34 -4.72
CA GLY A 84 -16.87 -3.13 -5.94
C GLY A 84 -17.31 -2.42 -7.24
N LEU A 85 -17.38 -1.09 -7.23
CA LEU A 85 -17.74 -0.29 -8.40
C LEU A 85 -16.67 -0.41 -9.50
N GLY A 86 -17.11 -0.40 -10.76
CA GLY A 86 -16.25 -0.53 -11.95
C GLY A 86 -15.86 -1.97 -12.31
N GLY A 87 -15.88 -2.91 -11.35
CA GLY A 87 -15.46 -4.29 -11.57
C GLY A 87 -13.93 -4.48 -11.64
N ALA A 88 -13.50 -5.74 -11.82
CA ALA A 88 -12.08 -6.10 -11.80
C ALA A 88 -11.31 -5.42 -12.96
N GLY A 89 -10.24 -4.70 -12.62
CA GLY A 89 -9.37 -4.03 -13.58
C GLY A 89 -9.90 -2.73 -14.17
N ALA A 90 -10.98 -2.16 -13.61
CA ALA A 90 -11.45 -0.84 -14.02
C ALA A 90 -10.38 0.24 -13.80
N ALA A 91 -10.33 1.20 -14.73
CA ALA A 91 -9.49 2.38 -14.58
C ALA A 91 -9.98 3.23 -13.40
N ALA A 92 -9.07 3.90 -12.69
CA ALA A 92 -9.38 4.70 -11.52
C ALA A 92 -10.46 5.76 -11.79
N ASP A 93 -10.39 6.44 -12.94
CA ASP A 93 -11.38 7.46 -13.33
C ASP A 93 -12.79 6.89 -13.52
N ALA A 94 -12.92 5.65 -14.00
CA ALA A 94 -14.22 5.01 -14.15
C ALA A 94 -14.84 4.67 -12.77
N ILE A 95 -14.00 4.27 -11.81
CA ILE A 95 -14.43 3.98 -10.44
C ILE A 95 -14.89 5.27 -9.75
N ARG A 96 -14.14 6.36 -9.87
CA ARG A 96 -14.52 7.68 -9.34
C ARG A 96 -15.85 8.16 -9.88
N GLN A 97 -16.03 8.06 -11.19
CA GLN A 97 -17.26 8.48 -11.84
C GLN A 97 -18.45 7.63 -11.38
N ALA A 98 -18.28 6.32 -11.24
CA ALA A 98 -19.31 5.44 -10.68
C ALA A 98 -19.64 5.79 -9.22
N ALA A 99 -18.63 6.07 -8.38
CA ALA A 99 -18.85 6.48 -7.00
C ALA A 99 -19.61 7.81 -6.88
N LEU A 100 -19.34 8.77 -7.78
CA LEU A 100 -20.11 10.00 -7.88
C LEU A 100 -21.57 9.74 -8.30
N GLU A 101 -21.78 8.87 -9.30
CA GLU A 101 -23.11 8.52 -9.81
C GLU A 101 -23.98 7.78 -8.78
N GLU A 102 -23.37 6.92 -7.97
CA GLU A 102 -24.00 6.23 -6.84
C GLU A 102 -24.19 7.15 -5.60
N GLY A 103 -23.71 8.39 -5.66
CA GLY A 103 -23.86 9.34 -4.55
C GLY A 103 -23.02 9.01 -3.32
N LEU A 104 -21.91 8.28 -3.49
CA LEU A 104 -20.95 8.02 -2.40
C LEU A 104 -20.20 9.30 -2.00
N VAL A 105 -19.97 10.19 -2.96
CA VAL A 105 -19.41 11.52 -2.73
C VAL A 105 -20.27 12.59 -3.42
N PRO A 106 -20.32 13.83 -2.93
CA PRO A 106 -21.13 14.88 -3.54
C PRO A 106 -20.49 15.51 -4.79
N SER A 107 -19.16 15.45 -4.90
CA SER A 107 -18.36 15.96 -6.02
C SER A 107 -16.99 15.29 -6.03
N LEU A 108 -16.28 15.35 -7.17
CA LEU A 108 -14.86 14.94 -7.22
C LEU A 108 -13.90 16.08 -6.84
N ASP A 109 -14.39 17.32 -6.85
CA ASP A 109 -13.60 18.51 -6.51
C ASP A 109 -13.54 18.77 -5.01
N GLY A 110 -12.38 19.29 -4.57
CA GLY A 110 -12.14 19.73 -3.20
C GLY A 110 -11.70 18.62 -2.24
N TYR A 111 -11.65 18.99 -0.96
CA TYR A 111 -11.28 18.09 0.13
C TYR A 111 -12.51 17.39 0.71
N ALA A 112 -12.34 16.15 1.12
CA ALA A 112 -13.34 15.35 1.80
C ALA A 112 -13.49 15.80 3.25
N THR A 113 -14.71 15.72 3.76
CA THR A 113 -15.04 15.94 5.16
C THR A 113 -15.34 14.63 5.89
N TYR A 114 -15.46 14.67 7.22
CA TYR A 114 -15.96 13.52 7.99
C TYR A 114 -17.36 13.08 7.51
N GLY A 115 -18.22 14.03 7.14
CA GLY A 115 -19.54 13.76 6.57
C GLY A 115 -19.46 13.03 5.24
N ASP A 116 -18.54 13.44 4.35
CA ASP A 116 -18.31 12.75 3.07
C ASP A 116 -17.89 11.30 3.28
N VAL A 117 -16.98 11.03 4.22
CA VAL A 117 -16.52 9.66 4.54
C VAL A 117 -17.64 8.81 5.13
N ASN A 118 -18.41 9.37 6.06
CA ASN A 118 -19.57 8.69 6.63
C ASN A 118 -20.60 8.31 5.55
N GLN A 119 -20.90 9.23 4.65
CA GLN A 119 -21.78 8.95 3.51
C GLN A 119 -21.21 7.83 2.63
N ALA A 120 -19.92 7.91 2.29
CA ALA A 120 -19.29 7.00 1.34
C ALA A 120 -19.21 5.54 1.83
N TYR A 121 -18.91 5.30 3.12
CA TYR A 121 -18.75 3.94 3.65
C TYR A 121 -19.98 3.43 4.40
N PHE A 122 -20.71 4.31 5.07
CA PHE A 122 -21.76 3.92 6.01
C PHE A 122 -23.14 4.50 5.67
N GLY A 123 -23.28 5.17 4.52
CA GLY A 123 -24.56 5.79 4.12
C GLY A 123 -25.05 6.85 5.10
N GLY A 124 -24.15 7.48 5.87
CA GLY A 124 -24.47 8.50 6.86
C GLY A 124 -24.82 7.96 8.25
N ALA A 125 -24.77 6.64 8.48
CA ALA A 125 -25.18 6.03 9.74
C ALA A 125 -24.12 6.06 10.84
N ALA A 126 -22.85 6.26 10.51
CA ALA A 126 -21.77 6.28 11.49
C ALA A 126 -21.81 7.56 12.35
N PRO A 127 -21.39 7.48 13.63
CA PRO A 127 -21.27 8.66 14.48
C PRO A 127 -20.18 9.60 13.95
N VAL A 128 -20.54 10.86 13.72
CA VAL A 128 -19.60 11.89 13.25
C VAL A 128 -19.67 13.10 14.17
N VAL A 129 -18.49 13.55 14.61
CA VAL A 129 -18.30 14.86 15.22
C VAL A 129 -17.79 15.81 14.13
N ASP A 130 -18.40 16.99 14.02
CA ASP A 130 -18.04 18.02 13.04
C ASP A 130 -18.00 17.53 11.57
N ALA A 131 -19.17 17.13 11.06
CA ALA A 131 -19.30 16.54 9.72
C ALA A 131 -18.79 17.41 8.57
N GLU A 132 -18.65 18.72 8.77
CA GLU A 132 -18.18 19.67 7.75
C GLU A 132 -16.66 19.90 7.82
N ALA A 133 -15.97 19.41 8.85
CA ALA A 133 -14.52 19.54 8.95
C ALA A 133 -13.83 18.68 7.90
N THR A 134 -12.87 19.28 7.18
CA THR A 134 -11.95 18.55 6.30
C THR A 134 -10.98 17.73 7.12
N MET A 135 -10.54 16.60 6.59
CA MET A 135 -9.64 15.69 7.30
C MET A 135 -8.38 15.36 6.50
N THR A 136 -7.30 15.05 7.20
CA THR A 136 -6.11 14.42 6.62
C THR A 136 -6.37 12.95 6.31
N ARG A 137 -5.46 12.31 5.57
CA ARG A 137 -5.53 10.86 5.35
C ARG A 137 -5.25 10.07 6.64
N GLU A 138 -4.43 10.60 7.53
CA GLU A 138 -4.23 10.06 8.88
C GLU A 138 -5.51 10.15 9.73
N ASP A 139 -6.18 11.30 9.75
CA ASP A 139 -7.47 11.47 10.41
C ASP A 139 -8.53 10.51 9.84
N PHE A 140 -8.53 10.29 8.52
CA PHE A 140 -9.38 9.28 7.87
C PHE A 140 -9.10 7.88 8.44
N ALA A 141 -7.82 7.47 8.52
CA ALA A 141 -7.46 6.16 9.01
C ALA A 141 -7.84 5.98 10.49
N LEU A 142 -7.63 7.00 11.32
CA LEU A 142 -8.05 7.02 12.71
C LEU A 142 -9.57 6.91 12.85
N TYR A 143 -10.31 7.74 12.10
CA TYR A 143 -11.78 7.74 12.11
C TYR A 143 -12.35 6.41 11.64
N MET A 144 -11.79 5.80 10.58
CA MET A 144 -12.25 4.50 10.10
C MET A 144 -11.84 3.37 11.05
N GLY A 145 -10.68 3.49 11.71
CA GLY A 145 -10.11 2.49 12.60
C GLY A 145 -11.04 2.04 13.72
N GLN A 146 -11.83 2.96 14.28
CA GLN A 146 -12.80 2.62 15.33
C GLN A 146 -13.81 1.55 14.88
N PHE A 147 -14.19 1.55 13.59
CA PHE A 147 -15.22 0.67 13.05
C PHE A 147 -14.72 -0.74 12.69
N PHE A 148 -13.44 -1.05 12.90
CA PHE A 148 -12.98 -2.43 12.89
C PHE A 148 -13.56 -3.24 14.06
N THR A 149 -13.90 -2.58 15.16
CA THR A 149 -14.46 -3.23 16.36
C THR A 149 -15.84 -2.67 16.75
N GLU A 150 -16.13 -1.42 16.41
CA GLU A 150 -17.42 -0.79 16.67
C GLU A 150 -18.38 -0.95 15.47
N PRO A 151 -19.52 -1.65 15.63
CA PRO A 151 -20.42 -1.87 14.51
C PRO A 151 -21.27 -0.63 14.19
N VAL A 152 -21.42 -0.34 12.89
CA VAL A 152 -22.40 0.62 12.34
C VAL A 152 -23.52 -0.17 11.67
N ASP A 153 -24.77 0.08 12.05
CA ASP A 153 -25.93 -0.72 11.62
C ASP A 153 -25.75 -2.25 11.82
N GLY A 154 -25.04 -2.62 12.90
CA GLY A 154 -24.78 -4.00 13.26
C GLY A 154 -23.65 -4.67 12.48
N LYS A 155 -22.83 -3.93 11.74
CA LYS A 155 -21.68 -4.43 10.98
C LYS A 155 -20.40 -3.66 11.28
N THR A 156 -19.31 -4.37 11.52
CA THR A 156 -17.95 -3.82 11.52
C THR A 156 -17.43 -3.63 10.09
N LEU A 157 -16.29 -2.95 9.92
CA LEU A 157 -15.64 -2.84 8.62
C LEU A 157 -15.24 -4.20 8.02
N PHE A 158 -14.86 -5.19 8.84
CA PHE A 158 -14.62 -6.55 8.38
C PHE A 158 -15.90 -7.19 7.84
N ASP A 159 -17.03 -7.04 8.54
CA ASP A 159 -18.32 -7.55 8.08
C ASP A 159 -18.76 -6.89 6.76
N MET A 160 -18.55 -5.58 6.63
CA MET A 160 -18.87 -4.83 5.41
C MET A 160 -17.99 -5.27 4.23
N ALA A 161 -16.74 -5.62 4.49
CA ALA A 161 -15.80 -6.16 3.52
C ALA A 161 -15.97 -7.66 3.25
N ASN A 162 -16.88 -8.35 3.96
CA ASN A 162 -17.09 -9.80 3.93
C ASN A 162 -15.87 -10.63 4.35
N TYR A 163 -15.05 -10.11 5.25
CA TYR A 163 -13.98 -10.86 5.89
C TYR A 163 -14.54 -11.71 7.02
N GLU A 164 -14.06 -12.94 7.15
CA GLU A 164 -14.44 -13.86 8.23
C GLU A 164 -13.29 -14.01 9.22
N ALA A 165 -13.60 -14.08 10.52
CA ALA A 165 -12.58 -14.28 11.54
C ALA A 165 -11.86 -15.64 11.35
N GLY A 166 -10.54 -15.59 11.38
CA GLY A 166 -9.63 -16.73 11.27
C GLY A 166 -9.18 -17.30 12.62
N PRO A 167 -8.23 -18.24 12.61
CA PRO A 167 -7.68 -18.84 13.82
C PRO A 167 -6.83 -17.84 14.61
N THR A 168 -6.78 -18.05 15.93
CA THR A 168 -5.89 -17.37 16.87
C THR A 168 -5.13 -18.42 17.66
N GLY A 169 -3.91 -18.12 18.10
CA GLY A 169 -3.12 -19.04 18.91
C GLY A 169 -1.64 -19.02 18.55
N ILE A 170 -0.88 -19.93 19.17
CA ILE A 170 0.54 -20.09 18.90
C ILE A 170 0.71 -20.78 17.55
N VAL A 171 1.60 -20.25 16.71
CA VAL A 171 2.05 -20.90 15.49
C VAL A 171 3.00 -22.03 15.86
N GLU A 172 2.56 -23.26 15.61
CA GLU A 172 3.28 -24.48 15.94
C GLU A 172 4.32 -24.84 14.87
N GLU A 173 3.95 -24.66 13.60
CA GLU A 173 4.77 -24.98 12.44
C GLU A 173 4.46 -24.01 11.30
N VAL A 174 5.43 -23.81 10.42
CA VAL A 174 5.30 -23.02 9.20
C VAL A 174 5.82 -23.85 8.03
N ASP A 175 4.99 -24.02 7.02
CA ASP A 175 5.35 -24.68 5.77
C ASP A 175 5.47 -23.63 4.67
N LYS A 176 6.48 -23.81 3.82
CA LYS A 176 6.84 -22.90 2.73
C LYS A 176 7.06 -23.73 1.48
N VAL A 177 6.19 -23.55 0.49
CA VAL A 177 6.29 -24.22 -0.80
C VAL A 177 6.53 -23.18 -1.88
N THR A 178 7.69 -23.23 -2.51
CA THR A 178 7.96 -22.42 -3.69
C THR A 178 7.23 -23.05 -4.89
N VAL A 179 6.29 -22.31 -5.45
CA VAL A 179 5.48 -22.70 -6.61
C VAL A 179 5.98 -21.94 -7.84
N THR A 180 6.15 -22.65 -8.95
CA THR A 180 6.46 -22.06 -10.26
C THR A 180 5.29 -22.27 -11.21
N GLU A 181 4.65 -21.18 -11.63
CA GLU A 181 3.55 -21.17 -12.58
C GLU A 181 3.93 -20.34 -13.82
N GLY A 182 4.21 -21.03 -14.92
CA GLY A 182 4.77 -20.40 -16.11
C GLY A 182 6.17 -19.84 -15.82
N ASP A 183 6.34 -18.53 -16.01
CA ASP A 183 7.59 -17.81 -15.74
C ASP A 183 7.62 -17.17 -14.34
N ASN A 184 6.55 -17.32 -13.54
CA ASN A 184 6.47 -16.76 -12.19
C ASN A 184 6.85 -17.82 -11.17
N THR A 185 7.71 -17.45 -10.21
CA THR A 185 8.02 -18.28 -9.04
C THR A 185 7.72 -17.47 -7.79
N TYR A 186 6.95 -18.04 -6.89
CA TYR A 186 6.53 -17.39 -5.66
C TYR A 186 6.39 -18.40 -4.51
N ASP A 187 6.49 -17.91 -3.29
CA ASP A 187 6.35 -18.73 -2.09
C ASP A 187 4.89 -18.74 -1.63
N VAL A 188 4.36 -19.94 -1.41
CA VAL A 188 3.06 -20.17 -0.77
C VAL A 188 3.33 -20.63 0.66
N PHE A 189 2.73 -19.94 1.62
CA PHE A 189 2.91 -20.22 3.04
C PHE A 189 1.68 -20.89 3.63
N ARG A 190 1.92 -21.82 4.55
CA ARG A 190 0.90 -22.36 5.45
C ARG A 190 1.41 -22.28 6.88
N ILE A 191 0.52 -22.01 7.81
CA ILE A 191 0.82 -21.98 9.25
C ILE A 191 -0.04 -23.00 9.98
N ALA A 192 0.52 -23.67 10.99
CA ALA A 192 -0.20 -24.58 11.87
C ALA A 192 -0.55 -23.87 13.18
N ILE A 193 -1.84 -23.84 13.54
CA ILE A 193 -2.33 -23.29 14.83
C ILE A 193 -3.33 -24.28 15.41
N GLY A 194 -3.07 -24.79 16.61
CA GLY A 194 -3.94 -25.76 17.28
C GLY A 194 -4.05 -27.07 16.51
N GLY A 195 -2.95 -27.55 15.92
CA GLY A 195 -2.89 -28.79 15.15
C GLY A 195 -3.61 -28.76 13.79
N LYS A 196 -4.10 -27.60 13.33
CA LYS A 196 -4.71 -27.42 12.01
C LYS A 196 -3.86 -26.48 11.16
N TRP A 197 -3.73 -26.82 9.88
CA TRP A 197 -3.05 -26.00 8.90
C TRP A 197 -3.99 -25.00 8.24
N TYR A 198 -3.47 -23.80 7.98
CA TYR A 198 -4.16 -22.71 7.31
C TYR A 198 -3.28 -22.16 6.21
N GLN A 199 -3.83 -21.99 5.01
CA GLN A 199 -3.16 -21.34 3.90
C GLN A 199 -3.15 -19.83 4.12
N VAL A 200 -2.01 -19.21 3.88
CA VAL A 200 -1.86 -17.75 3.87
C VAL A 200 -2.03 -17.28 2.44
N SER A 201 -2.72 -16.16 2.25
CA SER A 201 -2.96 -15.59 0.92
C SER A 201 -1.65 -15.22 0.22
N HIS A 202 -1.71 -14.96 -1.08
CA HIS A 202 -0.52 -14.54 -1.85
C HIS A 202 -0.05 -13.12 -1.50
N HIS A 203 -0.92 -12.29 -0.92
CA HIS A 203 -0.62 -10.91 -0.57
C HIS A 203 -1.14 -10.58 0.82
N PRO A 204 -0.74 -11.33 1.85
CA PRO A 204 -1.28 -11.16 3.17
C PRO A 204 -0.81 -9.82 3.75
N LYS A 205 -1.65 -9.23 4.59
CA LYS A 205 -1.33 -8.05 5.40
C LYS A 205 -1.03 -8.50 6.82
N ILE A 206 0.22 -8.31 7.20
CA ILE A 206 0.73 -8.69 8.50
C ILE A 206 0.82 -7.43 9.36
N LEU A 207 0.38 -7.56 10.61
CA LEU A 207 0.61 -6.55 11.64
C LEU A 207 1.56 -7.11 12.69
N ASN A 208 2.52 -6.28 13.12
CA ASN A 208 3.46 -6.56 14.21
C ASN A 208 4.36 -7.78 13.96
N GLY A 209 4.59 -8.15 12.70
CA GLY A 209 5.29 -9.38 12.34
C GLY A 209 6.20 -9.22 11.11
N PRO A 210 7.29 -10.01 11.05
CA PRO A 210 8.18 -10.01 9.90
C PRO A 210 7.49 -10.63 8.69
N VAL A 211 7.93 -10.21 7.51
CA VAL A 211 7.43 -10.73 6.23
C VAL A 211 7.92 -12.15 5.91
N ASP A 212 8.97 -12.60 6.61
CA ASP A 212 9.38 -14.00 6.62
C ASP A 212 8.63 -14.76 7.72
N LEU A 213 7.60 -15.48 7.28
CA LEU A 213 6.71 -16.24 8.17
C LEU A 213 7.43 -17.37 8.89
N THR A 214 8.60 -17.83 8.44
CA THR A 214 9.32 -18.93 9.12
C THR A 214 9.80 -18.54 10.53
N GLN A 215 9.92 -17.23 10.79
CA GLN A 215 10.26 -16.68 12.10
C GLN A 215 9.11 -16.73 13.11
N TRP A 216 7.91 -17.13 12.67
CA TRP A 216 6.70 -17.06 13.49
C TRP A 216 6.49 -18.29 14.37
N ILE A 217 7.31 -19.33 14.25
CA ILE A 217 7.24 -20.51 15.13
C ILE A 217 7.33 -20.03 16.59
N ASP A 218 6.45 -20.57 17.44
CA ASP A 218 6.25 -20.20 18.84
C ASP A 218 5.71 -18.78 19.10
N LYS A 219 5.24 -18.07 18.06
CA LYS A 219 4.62 -16.73 18.18
C LYS A 219 3.11 -16.81 18.22
N MET A 220 2.50 -15.90 18.98
CA MET A 220 1.05 -15.77 19.15
C MET A 220 0.43 -14.93 18.02
N VAL A 221 -0.48 -15.54 17.26
CA VAL A 221 -1.44 -14.82 16.42
C VAL A 221 -2.61 -14.38 17.28
N GLU A 222 -2.75 -13.07 17.49
CA GLU A 222 -3.83 -12.46 18.29
C GLU A 222 -5.16 -12.42 17.54
N ALA A 223 -5.09 -12.14 16.24
CA ALA A 223 -6.25 -12.11 15.38
C ALA A 223 -5.84 -12.44 13.94
N SER A 224 -6.75 -13.05 13.20
CA SER A 224 -6.59 -13.24 11.76
C SER A 224 -7.94 -13.22 11.08
N TRP A 225 -7.95 -13.01 9.76
CA TRP A 225 -9.16 -13.00 8.96
C TRP A 225 -8.92 -13.65 7.60
N TYR A 226 -9.91 -14.41 7.15
CA TYR A 226 -9.98 -14.92 5.79
C TYR A 226 -10.49 -13.82 4.85
N ALA A 227 -9.89 -13.73 3.67
CA ALA A 227 -10.46 -12.93 2.59
C ALA A 227 -11.82 -13.50 2.16
N PRO A 228 -12.69 -12.66 1.56
CA PRO A 228 -13.93 -13.12 0.95
C PRO A 228 -13.66 -14.23 -0.05
N ALA A 229 -14.42 -15.33 0.02
CA ALA A 229 -14.22 -16.50 -0.82
C ALA A 229 -14.15 -16.11 -2.31
N SER A 230 -13.03 -16.48 -2.96
CA SER A 230 -12.90 -16.41 -4.40
C SER A 230 -13.62 -17.61 -5.04
N ALA A 231 -13.97 -17.52 -6.33
CA ALA A 231 -14.60 -18.64 -7.02
C ALA A 231 -13.73 -19.90 -7.09
N ASP A 232 -12.42 -19.75 -6.85
CA ASP A 232 -11.41 -20.78 -7.03
C ASP A 232 -10.90 -21.39 -5.70
N ASP A 233 -11.20 -20.76 -4.54
CA ASP A 233 -10.64 -21.16 -3.23
C ASP A 233 -11.72 -21.65 -2.25
N ALA A 234 -11.94 -22.96 -2.24
CA ALA A 234 -12.96 -23.59 -1.38
C ALA A 234 -12.60 -23.65 0.12
N GLU A 235 -11.32 -23.49 0.48
CA GLU A 235 -10.86 -23.63 1.88
C GLU A 235 -10.57 -22.29 2.58
N GLY A 236 -10.65 -21.16 1.87
CA GLY A 236 -10.35 -19.82 2.41
C GLY A 236 -8.86 -19.61 2.70
N GLU A 237 -8.36 -18.41 2.42
CA GLU A 237 -6.96 -18.05 2.69
C GLU A 237 -6.88 -16.95 3.74
N LEU A 238 -5.94 -17.06 4.69
CA LEU A 238 -5.67 -16.02 5.67
C LEU A 238 -5.02 -14.83 4.98
N ASP A 239 -5.73 -13.71 4.98
CA ASP A 239 -5.33 -12.53 4.22
C ASP A 239 -4.89 -11.37 5.12
N ILE A 240 -5.41 -11.31 6.35
CA ILE A 240 -4.98 -10.35 7.36
C ILE A 240 -4.60 -11.14 8.61
N ILE A 241 -3.41 -10.91 9.14
CA ILE A 241 -2.91 -11.60 10.34
C ILE A 241 -2.26 -10.57 11.27
N LYS A 242 -2.79 -10.44 12.48
CA LYS A 242 -2.20 -9.67 13.56
C LYS A 242 -1.43 -10.60 14.50
N VAL A 243 -0.12 -10.47 14.48
CA VAL A 243 0.75 -11.11 15.46
C VAL A 243 0.74 -10.25 16.72
N GLY A 244 0.85 -10.88 17.89
CA GLY A 244 0.89 -10.15 19.15
C GLY A 244 2.10 -9.23 19.27
N GLU A 245 1.88 -8.11 19.94
CA GLU A 245 2.85 -7.02 20.06
C GLU A 245 4.11 -7.44 20.82
N ALA A 246 5.23 -6.78 20.54
CA ALA A 246 6.53 -7.00 21.19
C ALA A 246 7.08 -8.44 21.11
N GLN A 247 6.59 -9.25 20.16
CA GLN A 247 7.10 -10.60 19.89
C GLN A 247 8.31 -10.63 18.95
N PHE A 248 8.56 -9.51 18.27
CA PHE A 248 9.66 -9.26 17.36
C PHE A 248 10.24 -7.87 17.61
N THR A 249 11.50 -7.71 17.26
CA THR A 249 12.19 -6.42 17.19
C THR A 249 11.81 -5.67 15.91
N ASP A 250 12.01 -4.35 15.91
CA ASP A 250 11.79 -3.52 14.72
C ASP A 250 12.68 -3.97 13.54
N GLU A 251 13.91 -4.42 13.84
CA GLU A 251 14.84 -4.96 12.85
C GLU A 251 14.33 -6.26 12.22
N GLU A 252 13.77 -7.17 13.01
CA GLU A 252 13.15 -8.40 12.50
C GLU A 252 11.95 -8.08 11.60
N ILE A 253 11.06 -7.17 12.03
CA ILE A 253 9.86 -6.79 11.26
C ILE A 253 10.24 -6.14 9.91
N GLY A 254 11.30 -5.33 9.90
CA GLY A 254 11.80 -4.64 8.71
C GLY A 254 12.74 -5.46 7.83
N ALA A 255 13.15 -6.65 8.26
CA ALA A 255 14.06 -7.49 7.51
C ALA A 255 13.44 -7.95 6.19
N ILE A 256 14.14 -7.67 5.08
CA ILE A 256 13.79 -8.25 3.77
C ILE A 256 14.20 -9.73 3.84
N PRO A 257 13.35 -10.68 3.40
CA PRO A 257 13.70 -12.09 3.39
C PRO A 257 15.02 -12.26 2.62
N ASP A 258 15.99 -12.96 3.20
CA ASP A 258 17.27 -13.24 2.55
C ASP A 258 16.99 -13.90 1.19
N THR A 259 17.09 -13.12 0.12
CA THR A 259 17.09 -13.66 -1.23
C THR A 259 18.41 -14.41 -1.37
N GLU A 260 18.40 -15.72 -1.16
CA GLU A 260 19.55 -16.57 -1.43
C GLU A 260 19.99 -16.42 -2.89
N ALA A 261 20.98 -15.57 -3.13
CA ALA A 261 21.88 -15.61 -4.29
C ALA A 261 23.15 -14.79 -4.01
N GLY A 262 24.05 -15.33 -3.17
CA GLY A 262 25.37 -14.72 -2.98
C GLY A 262 26.28 -15.35 -1.93
N HIS A 263 26.45 -16.67 -1.91
CA HIS A 263 27.50 -17.30 -1.09
C HIS A 263 28.93 -16.94 -1.56
N SER A 264 29.72 -16.41 -0.61
CA SER A 264 31.18 -16.51 -0.42
C SER A 264 32.11 -15.85 -1.47
N HIS A 265 33.21 -15.18 -1.11
CA HIS A 265 34.11 -15.31 0.04
C HIS A 265 34.59 -13.93 0.50
N GLY A 266 34.51 -13.65 1.80
CA GLY A 266 35.30 -12.62 2.47
C GLY A 266 36.56 -13.24 3.04
N GLU A 267 37.70 -12.72 2.61
CA GLU A 267 39.06 -13.19 2.89
C GLU A 267 39.40 -13.22 4.38
N GLU A 268 40.28 -14.16 4.71
CA GLU A 268 41.08 -14.15 5.93
C GLU A 268 41.92 -12.86 6.02
N ASP A 269 42.33 -12.60 7.26
CA ASP A 269 43.57 -11.93 7.66
C ASP A 269 43.55 -10.39 7.85
N ILE A 270 43.56 -9.94 9.12
CA ILE A 270 44.81 -9.63 9.86
C ILE A 270 44.48 -9.07 11.26
N ALA A 271 45.15 -9.66 12.25
CA ALA A 271 45.24 -9.19 13.62
C ALA A 271 46.22 -8.00 13.78
N ALA A 272 45.82 -6.99 14.56
CA ALA A 272 46.63 -6.09 15.41
C ALA A 272 45.64 -5.11 16.08
N GLY A 273 45.58 -4.86 17.39
CA GLY A 273 46.62 -4.77 18.41
C GLY A 273 46.65 -3.32 18.93
N GLY A 274 46.30 -3.09 20.19
CA GLY A 274 46.44 -1.81 20.92
C GLY A 274 45.14 -1.40 21.63
N ALA A 275 44.95 -1.62 22.94
CA ALA A 275 45.56 -0.95 24.11
C ALA A 275 44.82 0.35 24.50
N GLU A 276 44.09 0.22 25.63
CA GLU A 276 43.92 1.14 26.76
C GLU A 276 43.89 2.67 26.53
N GLU A 277 42.81 3.33 26.99
CA GLU A 277 42.92 4.41 27.99
C GLU A 277 41.56 4.77 28.63
N ASP A 278 41.63 5.01 29.94
CA ASP A 278 40.57 5.41 30.88
C ASP A 278 40.12 6.87 30.73
N ALA A 279 38.87 7.16 31.14
CA ALA A 279 38.40 8.39 31.82
C ALA A 279 36.87 8.27 31.99
N ASP A 280 36.30 8.02 33.17
CA ASP A 280 36.16 8.88 34.36
C ASP A 280 35.64 10.30 34.06
N GLY A 281 34.48 10.65 34.63
CA GLY A 281 33.80 11.93 34.38
C GLY A 281 32.36 12.01 34.89
N SER A 282 32.25 12.16 36.20
CA SER A 282 31.10 12.48 37.06
C SER A 282 30.10 13.56 36.59
N GLU A 283 28.85 13.40 37.07
CA GLU A 283 27.90 14.40 37.63
C GLU A 283 27.50 15.64 36.79
N ASP A 284 26.19 15.83 36.58
CA ASP A 284 25.51 17.01 37.15
C ASP A 284 23.98 16.86 37.17
N ALA A 285 23.39 17.42 38.22
CA ALA A 285 21.97 17.50 38.51
C ALA A 285 21.45 18.92 38.21
N GLY A 286 20.17 19.03 37.82
CA GLY A 286 19.44 20.30 37.75
C GLY A 286 18.09 20.07 37.10
N GLU A 287 17.01 19.83 37.84
CA GLU A 287 16.21 20.78 38.61
C GLU A 287 15.47 21.81 37.72
N ALA A 288 14.17 21.51 37.55
CA ALA A 288 12.99 22.38 37.41
C ALA A 288 13.03 23.62 36.51
N GLN A 289 12.04 23.72 35.61
CA GLN A 289 11.03 24.78 35.74
C GLN A 289 9.77 24.55 34.89
N ASP A 290 8.67 24.44 35.62
CA ASP A 290 7.28 24.69 35.24
C ASP A 290 7.11 26.15 34.84
N VAL A 291 6.58 26.40 33.63
CA VAL A 291 5.97 27.69 33.27
C VAL A 291 4.76 27.44 32.37
N SER A 292 3.62 27.36 33.04
CA SER A 292 2.29 27.58 32.48
C SER A 292 2.12 29.05 32.03
N ALA A 293 1.71 29.29 30.78
CA ALA A 293 0.81 30.40 30.41
C ALA A 293 0.26 30.24 28.98
N PRO A 294 -1.03 30.54 28.74
CA PRO A 294 -1.70 30.36 27.46
C PRO A 294 -1.46 31.54 26.51
N VAL A 295 -1.18 31.25 25.23
CA VAL A 295 -1.21 32.25 24.16
C VAL A 295 -2.58 32.19 23.49
N ASP A 296 -3.42 33.16 23.87
CA ASP A 296 -4.62 33.57 23.15
C ASP A 296 -4.18 34.47 21.98
N THR A 297 -4.38 33.99 20.76
CA THR A 297 -4.39 34.82 19.55
C THR A 297 -5.60 34.47 18.71
N SER A 298 -6.76 34.88 19.23
CA SER A 298 -7.74 35.69 18.51
C SER A 298 -7.49 35.91 17.01
N LEU A 299 -8.28 35.21 16.22
CA LEU A 299 -8.47 35.34 14.77
C LEU A 299 -8.88 36.77 14.37
N GLN A 300 -8.27 37.28 13.29
CA GLN A 300 -8.89 38.32 12.44
C GLN A 300 -9.05 37.81 11.01
N PRO A 301 -10.20 38.04 10.37
CA PRO A 301 -10.48 37.59 9.01
C PRO A 301 -9.90 38.56 7.98
N LEU A 302 -9.11 38.04 7.04
CA LEU A 302 -8.76 38.75 5.80
C LEU A 302 -9.90 38.56 4.79
N GLN A 303 -10.76 39.56 4.69
CA GLN A 303 -11.52 39.86 3.49
C GLN A 303 -10.59 40.53 2.46
N SER A 304 -10.57 40.06 1.20
CA SER A 304 -10.44 40.89 -0.01
C SER A 304 -10.46 39.97 -1.23
N THR A 305 -11.57 39.91 -1.97
CA THR A 305 -11.86 40.56 -3.27
C THR A 305 -11.69 39.61 -4.45
N ALA A 306 -12.82 39.38 -5.10
CA ALA A 306 -12.92 38.91 -6.47
C ALA A 306 -12.19 39.85 -7.43
N ASP A 307 -11.61 39.26 -8.48
CA ASP A 307 -11.60 39.88 -9.79
C ASP A 307 -11.65 38.79 -10.87
N GLU A 308 -12.59 38.98 -11.79
CA GLU A 308 -12.78 38.22 -13.02
C GLU A 308 -11.67 38.58 -14.03
N ALA A 309 -11.17 37.60 -14.78
CA ALA A 309 -10.68 37.85 -16.13
C ALA A 309 -10.75 36.60 -17.02
N GLU A 310 -11.30 36.85 -18.21
CA GLU A 310 -11.59 35.98 -19.35
C GLU A 310 -10.37 35.31 -20.02
N LYS A 311 -10.65 34.13 -20.61
CA LYS A 311 -10.17 33.58 -21.91
C LYS A 311 -8.75 33.96 -22.41
N ASP A 312 -7.93 32.94 -22.67
CA ASP A 312 -7.53 32.64 -24.06
C ASP A 312 -6.98 31.20 -24.21
N GLY A 313 -7.22 30.60 -25.38
CA GLY A 313 -6.90 29.23 -25.71
C GLY A 313 -5.47 29.01 -26.21
N GLY A 314 -4.99 27.77 -26.04
CA GLY A 314 -3.75 27.32 -26.66
C GLY A 314 -3.28 25.98 -26.09
N ARG A 315 -3.83 24.87 -26.59
CA ARG A 315 -3.30 23.53 -26.27
C ARG A 315 -1.91 23.36 -26.91
N SER A 316 -0.86 23.54 -26.12
CA SER A 316 0.49 23.10 -26.46
C SER A 316 0.59 21.59 -26.28
N LEU A 317 0.71 20.86 -27.38
CA LEU A 317 1.04 19.43 -27.37
C LEU A 317 2.49 19.24 -26.86
N PRO A 318 2.77 18.19 -26.07
CA PRO A 318 4.11 17.94 -25.54
C PRO A 318 5.10 17.59 -26.66
N ILE A 319 6.08 18.48 -26.87
CA ILE A 319 7.18 18.39 -27.86
C ILE A 319 8.03 17.11 -27.69
N VAL A 320 7.91 16.40 -26.56
CA VAL A 320 8.68 15.19 -26.25
C VAL A 320 8.31 13.99 -27.15
N LEU A 321 7.09 13.93 -27.69
CA LEU A 321 6.67 12.82 -28.57
C LEU A 321 7.19 12.93 -30.03
N ILE A 322 7.60 14.12 -30.49
CA ILE A 322 8.04 14.33 -31.88
C ILE A 322 9.50 13.88 -32.08
N ILE A 323 10.34 14.03 -31.05
CA ILE A 323 11.77 13.70 -31.15
C ILE A 323 11.98 12.16 -31.19
N GLY A 324 11.22 11.40 -30.39
CA GLY A 324 11.28 9.94 -30.40
C GLY A 324 10.85 9.32 -31.73
N GLY A 325 9.78 9.85 -32.34
CA GLY A 325 9.31 9.40 -33.65
C GLY A 325 10.30 9.68 -34.79
N ALA A 326 10.93 10.86 -34.80
CA ALA A 326 11.91 11.22 -35.82
C ALA A 326 13.17 10.36 -35.78
N LEU A 327 13.65 10.01 -34.58
CA LEU A 327 14.84 9.16 -34.40
C LEU A 327 14.57 7.72 -34.93
N LEU A 328 13.38 7.19 -34.67
CA LEU A 328 12.99 5.85 -35.08
C LEU A 328 12.85 5.73 -36.61
N VAL A 329 12.35 6.78 -37.27
CA VAL A 329 12.30 6.87 -38.74
C VAL A 329 13.70 6.95 -39.35
N LEU A 330 14.61 7.72 -38.75
CA LEU A 330 16.01 7.81 -39.23
C LEU A 330 16.76 6.48 -39.09
N ILE A 331 16.57 5.75 -37.98
CA ILE A 331 17.16 4.42 -37.77
C ILE A 331 16.62 3.42 -38.83
N LEU A 332 15.32 3.44 -39.09
CA LEU A 332 14.71 2.59 -40.12
C LEU A 332 15.22 2.92 -41.54
N LEU A 333 15.36 4.21 -41.86
CA LEU A 333 15.90 4.65 -43.16
C LEU A 333 17.37 4.23 -43.34
N TRP A 334 18.19 4.37 -42.29
CA TRP A 334 19.58 3.94 -42.29
C TRP A 334 19.73 2.42 -42.51
N LEU A 335 18.90 1.61 -41.83
CA LEU A 335 18.88 0.15 -42.00
C LEU A 335 18.47 -0.27 -43.42
N ILE A 336 17.53 0.44 -44.05
CA ILE A 336 17.11 0.18 -45.44
C ILE A 336 18.22 0.53 -46.43
N LEU A 337 18.94 1.64 -46.21
CA LEU A 337 20.05 2.07 -47.06
C LEU A 337 21.27 1.15 -46.92
N ARG A 338 21.56 0.66 -45.72
CA ARG A 338 22.67 -0.28 -45.46
C ARG A 338 22.50 -1.62 -46.17
N LYS A 339 21.27 -2.10 -46.35
CA LYS A 339 20.97 -3.36 -47.08
C LYS A 339 21.07 -3.26 -48.61
N ARG A 340 21.35 -2.07 -49.15
CA ARG A 340 21.46 -1.84 -50.61
C ARG A 340 22.90 -1.65 -51.10
N LYS A 341 23.88 -1.70 -50.20
CA LYS A 341 25.30 -1.88 -50.53
C LYS A 341 25.69 -3.31 -50.22
#